data_AF-A0A1D6PGY3-F1
#
_entry.id   AF-A0A1D6PGY3-F1
#
_cell.length_a   1.000
_cell.length_b   1.000
_cell.length_c   1.000
_cell.angle_alpha   90.00
_cell.angle_beta   90.00
_cell.angle_gamma   90.00
#
_symmetry.space_group_name_H-M   'P 1'
#
loop_
_entity.id
_entity.type
_entity.pdbx_description
1 polymer ?
#
loop_
_entity_poly.entity_id
_entity_poly.type
_entity_poly.pdbx_seq_one_letter_code
_entity_poly.pdbx_strand_id
1 'polypeptide(L)'
;MTCACCIILTTIGMLRLVYDLSNRYDSEGKDTSLAPISAEVGATRAGGFKSMYSDRVFLSHITSDPAMGQEKPVFFSLYAIISHIKPDQNMWYRACTTCNKKVTEAFGSGYWCEGCQKNYSECSLRYIMVIKLSDPTGEAWVSVFNEHAEKIIGCSADELDRIRKEEGDDSYVLKLKEATWVPHLFRVSVTQHEYMNEKRQRITVRGEAPVDFAAESKYLLEEIAKLTAC
;
A
#
# COMPACT_ATOMS: atom_id res chain seq x y z
N MET A 1 -4.42 43.51 -24.08
CA MET A 1 -4.05 44.61 -23.16
C MET A 1 -4.66 44.33 -21.80
N THR A 2 -3.97 43.58 -20.94
CA THR A 2 -4.36 43.41 -19.55
C THR A 2 -4.15 44.74 -18.83
N CYS A 3 -5.24 45.31 -18.30
CA CYS A 3 -5.26 46.63 -17.71
C CYS A 3 -4.28 46.69 -16.53
N ALA A 4 -3.40 47.70 -16.49
CA ALA A 4 -2.42 47.91 -15.41
C ALA A 4 -3.06 47.90 -14.00
N CYS A 5 -4.35 48.22 -13.91
CA CYS A 5 -5.15 48.15 -12.69
C CYS A 5 -5.24 46.71 -12.09
N CYS A 6 -5.33 45.66 -12.93
CA CYS A 6 -5.41 44.27 -12.46
C CYS A 6 -4.12 43.75 -11.84
N ILE A 7 -2.95 44.21 -12.32
CA ILE A 7 -1.63 43.81 -11.80
C ILE A 7 -1.36 44.53 -10.47
N ILE A 8 -1.81 45.77 -10.32
CA ILE A 8 -1.66 46.56 -9.09
C ILE A 8 -2.57 46.01 -7.98
N LEU A 9 -3.80 45.60 -8.29
CA LEU A 9 -4.72 45.02 -7.30
C LEU A 9 -4.26 43.64 -6.77
N THR A 10 -3.66 42.80 -7.62
CA THR A 10 -3.13 41.49 -7.18
C THR A 10 -1.85 41.62 -6.35
N THR A 11 -0.96 42.55 -6.71
CA THR A 11 0.26 42.82 -5.92
C THR A 11 -0.03 43.45 -4.56
N ILE A 12 -0.99 44.39 -4.48
CA ILE A 12 -1.44 44.98 -3.21
C ILE A 12 -2.13 43.92 -2.33
N GLY A 13 -2.96 43.06 -2.92
CA GLY A 13 -3.60 41.94 -2.21
C GLY A 13 -2.57 40.96 -1.65
N MET A 14 -1.54 40.62 -2.42
CA MET A 14 -0.47 39.72 -2.00
C MET A 14 0.41 40.35 -0.90
N LEU A 15 0.75 41.64 -1.01
CA LEU A 15 1.47 42.36 0.05
C LEU A 15 0.68 42.41 1.36
N ARG A 16 -0.63 42.65 1.30
CA ARG A 16 -1.49 42.70 2.49
C ARG A 16 -1.56 41.34 3.18
N LEU A 17 -1.63 40.27 2.41
CA LEU A 17 -1.66 38.91 2.94
C LEU A 17 -0.32 38.51 3.59
N VAL A 18 0.80 38.89 2.97
CA VAL A 18 2.15 38.67 3.54
C VAL A 18 2.33 39.47 4.83
N TYR A 19 1.88 40.71 4.88
CA TYR A 19 1.97 41.55 6.08
C TYR A 19 1.13 41.01 7.24
N ASP A 20 -0.10 40.55 6.95
CA ASP A 20 -0.99 39.95 7.95
C ASP A 20 -0.43 38.61 8.48
N LEU A 21 0.14 37.78 7.60
CA LEU A 21 0.81 36.54 8.00
C LEU A 21 2.07 36.80 8.82
N SER A 22 2.86 37.82 8.49
CA SER A 22 4.05 38.22 9.27
C SER A 22 3.65 38.66 10.67
N ASN A 23 2.68 39.57 10.78
CA ASN A 23 2.20 40.04 12.08
C ASN A 23 1.64 38.90 12.93
N ARG A 24 0.92 37.95 12.33
CA ARG A 24 0.36 36.79 13.04
C ARG A 24 1.44 35.79 13.46
N TYR A 25 2.47 35.60 12.64
CA TYR A 25 3.63 34.78 13.01
C TYR A 25 4.42 35.41 14.17
N ASP A 26 4.68 36.71 14.11
CA ASP A 26 5.46 37.43 15.13
C ASP A 26 4.71 37.58 16.46
N SER A 27 3.38 37.64 16.44
CA SER A 27 2.55 37.79 17.65
C SER A 27 2.18 36.47 18.32
N GLU A 28 1.79 35.45 17.54
CA GLU A 28 1.22 34.20 18.07
C GLU A 28 1.91 32.95 17.52
N GLY A 29 2.39 33.00 16.27
CA GLY A 29 2.87 31.80 15.56
C GLY A 29 4.27 31.32 15.97
N LYS A 30 5.16 32.21 16.41
CA LYS A 30 6.58 31.90 16.66
C LYS A 30 6.80 30.91 17.81
N ASP A 31 5.97 31.00 18.85
CA ASP A 31 6.07 30.15 20.05
C ASP A 31 5.02 29.02 20.06
N THR A 32 4.19 28.93 19.02
CA THR A 32 3.15 27.89 18.90
C THR A 32 3.74 26.58 18.37
N SER A 33 3.51 25.48 19.08
CA SER A 33 3.85 24.14 18.60
C SER A 33 2.98 23.79 17.39
N LEU A 34 3.61 23.61 16.22
CA LEU A 34 2.93 23.19 15.01
C LEU A 34 2.76 21.66 15.00
N ALA A 35 1.55 21.20 14.69
CA ALA A 35 1.35 19.80 14.36
C ALA A 35 2.00 19.53 12.99
N PRO A 36 2.94 18.58 12.89
CA PRO A 36 3.39 18.15 11.58
C PRO A 36 2.18 17.52 10.86
N ILE A 37 2.03 17.74 9.55
CA ILE A 37 0.93 17.16 8.74
C ILE A 37 0.86 15.63 8.89
N SER A 38 1.97 14.99 9.26
CA SER A 38 2.05 13.56 9.60
C SER A 38 1.36 13.16 10.92
N ALA A 39 0.95 14.10 11.77
CA ALA A 39 0.37 13.82 13.08
C ALA A 39 -1.16 13.72 13.08
N GLU A 40 -1.85 14.29 12.08
CA GLU A 40 -3.32 14.34 12.04
C GLU A 40 -3.95 13.10 11.37
N VAL A 41 -3.13 12.31 10.66
CA VAL A 41 -3.56 11.04 10.06
C VAL A 41 -3.01 9.89 10.89
N GLY A 42 -3.83 9.44 11.84
CA GLY A 42 -3.47 8.43 12.83
C GLY A 42 -2.83 7.16 12.22
N ALA A 43 -1.75 6.73 12.87
CA ALA A 43 -1.27 5.35 12.95
C ALA A 43 -1.13 4.54 11.64
N THR A 44 -0.34 5.02 10.68
CA THR A 44 0.39 4.12 9.77
C THR A 44 1.87 4.46 9.75
N ARG A 45 2.68 3.48 10.15
CA ARG A 45 4.12 3.57 10.40
C ARG A 45 4.89 3.98 9.13
N ALA A 46 5.89 4.85 9.31
CA ALA A 46 7.07 5.04 8.45
C ALA A 46 6.83 4.89 6.93
N GLY A 47 6.06 5.81 6.37
CA GLY A 47 5.89 5.98 4.93
C GLY A 47 4.82 7.04 4.72
N GLY A 48 5.23 8.28 4.45
CA GLY A 48 4.28 9.37 4.25
C GLY A 48 3.20 9.00 3.23
N PHE A 49 1.99 9.54 3.39
CA PHE A 49 0.90 9.41 2.43
C PHE A 49 1.28 10.11 1.11
N LYS A 50 2.14 9.47 0.33
CA LYS A 50 2.33 9.81 -1.08
C LYS A 50 1.06 9.38 -1.82
N SER A 51 0.56 10.27 -2.66
CA SER A 51 -0.56 9.97 -3.56
C SER A 51 -0.28 8.70 -4.36
N MET A 52 -1.28 7.82 -4.51
CA MET A 52 -1.21 6.63 -5.38
C MET A 52 -1.03 6.98 -6.88
N TYR A 53 -1.13 8.27 -7.21
CA TYR A 53 -0.92 8.81 -8.55
C TYR A 53 0.47 9.44 -8.74
N SER A 54 1.28 9.50 -7.66
CA SER A 54 2.67 9.92 -7.74
C SER A 54 3.59 8.74 -8.00
N ASP A 55 4.66 8.95 -8.77
CA ASP A 55 5.67 7.94 -9.10
C ASP A 55 5.03 6.66 -9.69
N ARG A 56 4.00 6.81 -10.54
CA ARG A 56 3.29 5.68 -11.15
C ARG A 56 4.09 5.12 -12.31
N VAL A 57 4.25 3.80 -12.32
CA VAL A 57 4.97 3.06 -13.37
C VAL A 57 4.17 1.83 -13.78
N PHE A 58 4.52 1.27 -14.93
CA PHE A 58 4.05 -0.05 -15.34
C PHE A 58 4.88 -1.16 -14.69
N LEU A 59 4.33 -2.37 -14.61
CA LEU A 59 5.02 -3.55 -14.11
C LEU A 59 6.33 -3.81 -14.86
N SER A 60 6.32 -3.64 -16.19
CA SER A 60 7.51 -3.76 -17.03
C SER A 60 8.70 -2.94 -16.52
N HIS A 61 8.48 -1.72 -16.01
CA HIS A 61 9.54 -0.87 -15.47
C HIS A 61 10.27 -1.52 -14.28
N ILE A 62 9.52 -2.24 -13.44
CA ILE A 62 10.06 -2.97 -12.29
C ILE A 62 10.72 -4.26 -12.74
N THR A 63 10.05 -5.04 -13.60
CA THR A 63 10.52 -6.36 -14.01
C THR A 63 11.67 -6.32 -15.02
N SER A 64 11.85 -5.21 -15.76
CA SER A 64 12.94 -5.05 -16.71
C SER A 64 14.31 -4.82 -16.05
N ASP A 65 14.32 -4.37 -14.79
CA ASP A 65 15.54 -4.15 -14.00
C ASP A 65 15.58 -5.11 -12.79
N PRO A 66 16.21 -6.29 -12.94
CA PRO A 66 16.37 -7.24 -11.84
C PRO A 66 17.26 -6.75 -10.69
N ALA A 67 18.05 -5.68 -10.92
CA ALA A 67 18.92 -5.09 -9.90
C ALA A 67 18.22 -4.03 -9.05
N MET A 68 17.00 -3.64 -9.42
CA MET A 68 16.20 -2.68 -8.67
C MET A 68 15.98 -3.15 -7.22
N GLY A 69 16.23 -2.25 -6.27
CA GLY A 69 16.05 -2.54 -4.84
C GLY A 69 17.21 -3.32 -4.19
N GLN A 70 18.40 -3.33 -4.81
CA GLN A 70 19.61 -3.98 -4.30
C GLN A 70 20.10 -3.42 -2.95
N GLU A 71 20.34 -2.11 -2.88
CA GLU A 71 20.86 -1.48 -1.65
C GLU A 71 19.73 -1.03 -0.72
N LYS A 72 18.70 -0.40 -1.30
CA LYS A 72 17.59 0.21 -0.57
C LYS A 72 16.27 -0.14 -1.22
N PRO A 73 15.20 -0.34 -0.43
CA PRO A 73 13.86 -0.51 -0.98
C PRO A 73 13.47 0.67 -1.86
N VAL A 74 13.02 0.40 -3.07
CA VAL A 74 12.45 1.41 -3.98
C VAL A 74 10.93 1.29 -3.97
N PHE A 75 10.22 2.41 -4.06
CA PHE A 75 8.77 2.43 -3.94
C PHE A 75 8.13 3.03 -5.18
N PHE A 76 7.10 2.36 -5.69
CA PHE A 76 6.35 2.78 -6.86
C PHE A 76 4.85 2.66 -6.63
N SER A 77 4.08 3.40 -7.43
CA SER A 77 2.64 3.21 -7.51
C SER A 77 2.30 2.46 -8.80
N LEU A 78 1.33 1.55 -8.75
CA LEU A 78 0.89 0.74 -9.87
C LEU A 78 -0.63 0.84 -10.01
N TYR A 79 -1.11 0.86 -11.25
CA TYR A 79 -2.49 0.53 -11.60
C TYR A 79 -2.48 -0.87 -12.21
N ALA A 80 -3.07 -1.84 -11.53
CA ALA A 80 -3.04 -3.23 -11.99
C ALA A 80 -4.29 -3.99 -11.56
N ILE A 81 -4.58 -5.07 -12.27
CA ILE A 81 -5.63 -6.03 -11.92
C ILE A 81 -5.02 -7.26 -11.27
N ILE A 82 -5.76 -7.89 -10.36
CA ILE A 82 -5.36 -9.18 -9.78
C ILE A 82 -5.77 -10.28 -10.76
N SER A 83 -4.82 -10.82 -11.52
CA SER A 83 -5.12 -11.85 -12.53
C SER A 83 -5.26 -13.24 -11.93
N HIS A 84 -4.54 -13.52 -10.84
CA HIS A 84 -4.58 -14.85 -10.22
C HIS A 84 -4.16 -14.84 -8.75
N ILE A 85 -4.88 -15.61 -7.93
CA ILE A 85 -4.51 -15.94 -6.55
C ILE A 85 -4.36 -17.46 -6.47
N LYS A 86 -3.18 -17.96 -6.09
CA LYS A 86 -2.95 -19.41 -5.95
C LYS A 86 -3.76 -19.94 -4.75
N PRO A 87 -4.69 -20.90 -4.92
CA PRO A 87 -5.46 -21.44 -3.81
C PRO A 87 -4.64 -22.38 -2.92
N ASP A 88 -3.64 -23.03 -3.50
CA ASP A 88 -2.76 -24.06 -2.91
C ASP A 88 -1.54 -23.48 -2.17
N GLN A 89 -1.37 -22.15 -2.16
CA GLN A 89 -0.25 -21.51 -1.48
C GLN A 89 -0.41 -21.48 0.04
N ASN A 90 0.68 -21.22 0.74
CA ASN A 90 0.62 -20.93 2.17
C ASN A 90 -0.01 -19.55 2.42
N MET A 91 -1.32 -19.54 2.65
CA MET A 91 -2.13 -18.32 2.64
C MET A 91 -1.92 -17.44 3.88
N TRP A 92 -1.64 -18.05 5.04
CA TRP A 92 -1.51 -17.36 6.32
C TRP A 92 -0.53 -18.05 7.27
N TYR A 93 -0.12 -17.34 8.32
CA TYR A 93 0.63 -17.90 9.44
C TYR A 93 -0.12 -17.65 10.76
N ARG A 94 0.12 -18.53 11.74
CA ARG A 94 -0.40 -18.34 13.11
C ARG A 94 0.38 -17.22 13.81
N ALA A 95 -0.35 -16.25 14.35
CA ALA A 95 0.19 -15.06 14.97
C ALA A 95 -0.34 -14.86 16.40
N CYS A 96 0.48 -14.19 17.21
CA CYS A 96 0.11 -13.77 18.56
C CYS A 96 -0.95 -12.66 18.48
N THR A 97 -2.05 -12.82 19.21
CA THR A 97 -3.15 -11.86 19.26
C THR A 97 -2.74 -10.50 19.85
N THR A 98 -1.69 -10.46 20.67
CA THR A 98 -1.20 -9.22 21.31
C THR A 98 -0.17 -8.48 20.46
N CYS A 99 0.79 -9.20 19.84
CA CYS A 99 1.96 -8.57 19.22
C CYS A 99 2.13 -8.84 17.72
N ASN A 100 1.22 -9.60 17.10
CA ASN A 100 1.19 -9.97 15.67
C ASN A 100 2.42 -10.74 15.15
N LYS A 101 3.38 -11.07 16.02
CA LYS A 101 4.52 -11.93 15.67
C LYS A 101 4.05 -13.37 15.52
N LYS A 102 4.74 -14.10 14.63
CA LYS A 102 4.51 -15.54 14.43
C LYS A 102 4.65 -16.30 15.75
N VAL A 103 3.77 -17.26 15.97
CA VAL A 103 3.81 -18.17 17.13
C VAL A 103 4.18 -19.58 16.69
N THR A 104 4.70 -20.37 17.62
CA THR A 104 4.94 -21.80 17.46
C THR A 104 4.01 -22.60 18.37
N GLU A 105 3.78 -23.86 18.03
CA GLU A 105 3.02 -24.75 18.91
C GLU A 105 3.85 -25.02 20.18
N ALA A 106 3.23 -24.81 21.34
CA ALA A 106 3.87 -25.07 22.63
C ALA A 106 3.88 -26.58 22.93
N PHE A 107 4.79 -27.03 23.80
CA PHE A 107 4.77 -28.41 24.30
C PHE A 107 3.48 -28.66 25.09
N GLY A 108 2.58 -29.48 24.54
CA GLY A 108 1.27 -29.79 25.12
C GLY A 108 0.13 -29.12 24.35
N SER A 109 -0.36 -27.98 24.84
CA SER A 109 -1.47 -27.24 24.21
C SER A 109 -1.21 -25.73 24.21
N GLY A 110 -1.70 -25.07 23.16
CA GLY A 110 -1.55 -23.62 22.98
C GLY A 110 -0.35 -23.22 22.13
N TYR A 111 -0.04 -21.92 22.18
CA TYR A 111 0.86 -21.23 21.28
C TYR A 111 1.91 -20.43 22.04
N TRP A 112 3.18 -20.71 21.79
CA TRP A 112 4.30 -19.95 22.34
C TRP A 112 4.62 -18.75 21.47
N CYS A 113 4.64 -17.57 22.07
CA CYS A 113 5.09 -16.35 21.41
C CYS A 113 6.47 -15.94 21.92
N GLU A 114 7.51 -16.07 21.10
CA GLU A 114 8.86 -15.60 21.42
C GLU A 114 8.93 -14.08 21.66
N GLY A 115 8.05 -13.32 21.01
CA GLY A 115 7.99 -11.88 21.16
C GLY A 115 7.46 -11.41 22.52
N CYS A 116 6.53 -12.16 23.11
CA CYS A 116 5.95 -11.86 24.42
C CYS A 116 6.53 -12.74 25.53
N GLN A 117 7.32 -13.76 25.18
CA GLN A 117 7.83 -14.80 26.09
C GLN A 117 6.70 -15.43 26.91
N LYS A 118 5.56 -15.74 26.24
CA LYS A 118 4.34 -16.21 26.90
C LYS A 118 3.60 -17.24 26.05
N ASN A 119 2.94 -18.18 26.71
CA ASN A 119 1.98 -19.11 26.13
C ASN A 119 0.57 -18.50 26.06
N TYR A 120 -0.09 -18.67 24.92
CA TYR A 120 -1.48 -18.29 24.68
C TYR A 120 -2.31 -19.53 24.35
N SER A 121 -3.58 -19.57 24.76
CA SER A 121 -4.51 -20.65 24.39
C SER A 121 -4.92 -20.57 22.92
N GLU A 122 -5.02 -19.35 22.40
CA GLU A 122 -5.50 -19.05 21.06
C GLU A 122 -4.47 -18.24 20.27
N CYS A 123 -4.57 -18.32 18.94
CA CYS A 123 -3.81 -17.51 18.00
C CYS A 123 -4.76 -16.98 16.91
N SER A 124 -4.37 -15.91 16.24
CA SER A 124 -5.06 -15.44 15.03
C SER A 124 -4.28 -15.83 13.78
N LEU A 125 -4.98 -16.04 12.68
CA LEU A 125 -4.37 -16.22 11.37
C LEU A 125 -4.07 -14.87 10.74
N ARG A 126 -2.91 -14.73 10.11
CA ARG A 126 -2.52 -13.52 9.37
C ARG A 126 -2.05 -13.83 7.97
N TYR A 127 -2.58 -13.12 6.98
CA TYR A 127 -2.24 -13.37 5.58
C TYR A 127 -0.76 -13.09 5.26
N ILE A 128 -0.20 -13.98 4.44
CA ILE A 128 1.11 -13.89 3.77
C ILE A 128 0.99 -14.40 2.33
N MET A 129 -0.04 -13.94 1.64
CA MET A 129 -0.37 -14.44 0.31
C MET A 129 0.51 -13.81 -0.76
N VAL A 130 0.66 -14.53 -1.86
CA VAL A 130 1.26 -14.08 -3.10
C VAL A 130 0.17 -14.07 -4.17
N ILE A 131 0.00 -12.92 -4.81
CA ILE A 131 -0.95 -12.74 -5.90
C ILE A 131 -0.21 -12.40 -7.19
N LYS A 132 -0.83 -12.69 -8.32
CA LYS A 132 -0.34 -12.30 -9.64
C LYS A 132 -1.06 -11.02 -10.04
N LEU A 133 -0.29 -9.96 -10.25
CA LEU A 133 -0.80 -8.72 -10.84
C LEU A 133 -0.57 -8.75 -12.34
N SER A 134 -1.50 -8.15 -13.09
CA SER A 134 -1.39 -7.94 -14.53
C SER A 134 -1.69 -6.49 -14.86
N ASP A 135 -0.90 -5.94 -15.77
CA ASP A 135 -1.12 -4.65 -16.40
C ASP A 135 -0.89 -4.79 -17.93
N PRO A 136 -1.09 -3.73 -18.74
CA PRO A 136 -0.89 -3.81 -20.19
C PRO A 136 0.54 -4.20 -20.63
N THR A 137 1.53 -4.11 -19.74
CA THR A 137 2.93 -4.35 -20.07
C THR A 137 3.43 -5.71 -19.61
N GLY A 138 2.71 -6.41 -18.74
CA GLY A 138 3.09 -7.74 -18.30
C GLY A 138 2.39 -8.20 -17.03
N GLU A 139 3.00 -9.18 -16.38
CA GLU A 139 2.50 -9.77 -15.14
C GLU A 139 3.64 -9.99 -14.15
N ALA A 140 3.35 -9.87 -12.85
CA ALA A 140 4.33 -10.11 -11.79
C ALA A 140 3.68 -10.72 -10.55
N TRP A 141 4.45 -11.55 -9.83
CA TRP A 141 4.05 -12.06 -8.52
C TRP A 141 4.42 -11.05 -7.44
N VAL A 142 3.45 -10.71 -6.58
CA VAL A 142 3.63 -9.75 -5.50
C VAL A 142 3.21 -10.35 -4.16
N SER A 143 3.98 -10.06 -3.11
CA SER A 143 3.64 -10.43 -1.74
C SER A 143 2.64 -9.44 -1.14
N VAL A 144 1.59 -9.94 -0.50
CA VAL A 144 0.55 -9.15 0.18
C VAL A 144 0.43 -9.62 1.64
N PHE A 145 0.55 -8.67 2.56
CA PHE A 145 0.40 -8.93 3.99
C PHE A 145 -1.02 -8.62 4.48
N ASN A 146 -1.32 -9.11 5.68
CA ASN A 146 -2.64 -9.04 6.33
C ASN A 146 -3.50 -7.82 6.01
N GLU A 147 -3.02 -6.61 6.33
CA GLU A 147 -3.83 -5.38 6.22
C GLU A 147 -4.33 -5.09 4.79
N HIS A 148 -3.56 -5.47 3.77
CA HIS A 148 -3.97 -5.30 2.37
C HIS A 148 -4.71 -6.53 1.85
N ALA A 149 -4.35 -7.72 2.34
CA ALA A 149 -5.01 -8.96 1.95
C ALA A 149 -6.46 -9.01 2.43
N GLU A 150 -6.74 -8.58 3.66
CA GLU A 150 -8.12 -8.50 4.18
C GLU A 150 -9.00 -7.57 3.35
N LYS A 151 -8.43 -6.46 2.82
CA LYS A 151 -9.16 -5.54 1.93
C LYS A 151 -9.46 -6.15 0.56
N ILE A 152 -8.49 -6.87 0.00
CA ILE A 152 -8.62 -7.53 -1.30
C ILE A 152 -9.62 -8.69 -1.24
N ILE A 153 -9.50 -9.54 -0.20
CA ILE A 153 -10.36 -10.72 -0.03
C ILE A 153 -11.74 -10.33 0.53
N GLY A 154 -11.81 -9.27 1.34
CA GLY A 154 -13.04 -8.81 1.98
C GLY A 154 -13.37 -9.51 3.32
N CYS A 155 -12.46 -10.33 3.85
CA CYS A 155 -12.61 -10.97 5.16
C CYS A 155 -11.25 -11.20 5.85
N SER A 156 -11.27 -11.57 7.13
CA SER A 156 -10.06 -11.96 7.86
C SER A 156 -9.55 -13.34 7.44
N ALA A 157 -8.28 -13.63 7.72
CA ALA A 157 -7.72 -14.96 7.45
C ALA A 157 -8.38 -16.06 8.29
N ASP A 158 -8.78 -15.75 9.53
CA ASP A 158 -9.55 -16.66 10.39
C ASP A 158 -10.92 -16.99 9.77
N GLU A 159 -11.59 -15.98 9.20
CA GLU A 159 -12.86 -16.17 8.51
C GLU A 159 -12.72 -17.04 7.26
N LEU A 160 -11.69 -16.77 6.43
CA LEU A 160 -11.46 -17.55 5.21
C LEU A 160 -11.09 -19.01 5.51
N ASP A 161 -10.33 -19.26 6.58
CA ASP A 161 -10.04 -20.61 7.07
C ASP A 161 -11.30 -21.33 7.58
N ARG A 162 -12.19 -20.59 8.26
CA ARG A 162 -13.49 -21.11 8.69
C ARG A 162 -14.37 -21.52 7.50
N ILE A 163 -14.53 -20.64 6.51
CA ILE A 163 -15.28 -20.93 5.26
C ILE A 163 -14.75 -22.20 4.62
N ARG A 164 -13.43 -22.32 4.51
CA ARG A 164 -12.80 -23.51 3.92
C ARG A 164 -13.11 -24.79 4.69
N LYS A 165 -13.13 -24.75 6.03
CA LYS A 165 -13.40 -25.92 6.89
C LYS A 165 -14.87 -26.30 6.96
N GLU A 166 -15.77 -25.32 6.97
CA GLU A 166 -17.21 -25.52 7.18
C GLU A 166 -17.96 -25.72 5.87
N GLU A 167 -17.67 -24.91 4.85
CA GLU A 167 -18.36 -24.94 3.55
C GLU A 167 -17.60 -25.76 2.49
N GLY A 168 -16.29 -25.94 2.67
CA GLY A 168 -15.43 -26.74 1.82
C GLY A 168 -14.54 -25.93 0.87
N ASP A 169 -13.68 -26.65 0.13
CA ASP A 169 -12.68 -26.05 -0.76
C ASP A 169 -13.31 -25.27 -1.93
N ASP A 170 -14.51 -25.63 -2.39
CA ASP A 170 -15.18 -24.93 -3.49
C ASP A 170 -15.59 -23.50 -3.11
N SER A 171 -16.17 -23.29 -1.92
CA SER A 171 -16.49 -21.95 -1.39
C SER A 171 -15.23 -21.11 -1.19
N TYR A 172 -14.15 -21.72 -0.69
CA TYR A 172 -12.86 -21.06 -0.55
C TYR A 172 -12.31 -20.57 -1.90
N VAL A 173 -12.30 -21.45 -2.92
CA VAL A 173 -11.85 -21.08 -4.27
C VAL A 173 -12.74 -20.01 -4.89
N LEU A 174 -14.06 -20.07 -4.66
CA LEU A 174 -14.99 -19.06 -5.13
C LEU A 174 -14.66 -17.69 -4.54
N LYS A 175 -14.41 -17.59 -3.22
CA LYS A 175 -14.00 -16.33 -2.58
C LYS A 175 -12.72 -15.75 -3.15
N LEU A 176 -11.73 -16.58 -3.44
CA LEU A 176 -10.50 -16.12 -4.09
C LEU A 176 -10.76 -15.62 -5.51
N LYS A 177 -11.68 -16.24 -6.25
CA LYS A 177 -12.05 -15.82 -7.62
C LYS A 177 -12.78 -14.49 -7.62
N GLU A 178 -13.66 -14.24 -6.65
CA GLU A 178 -14.36 -12.95 -6.51
C GLU A 178 -13.40 -11.76 -6.34
N ALA A 179 -12.22 -11.99 -5.75
CA ALA A 179 -11.17 -10.99 -5.60
C ALA A 179 -10.29 -10.81 -6.86
N THR A 180 -10.46 -11.61 -7.91
CA THR A 180 -9.71 -11.48 -9.18
C THR A 180 -10.43 -10.59 -10.18
N TRP A 181 -9.70 -10.06 -11.16
CA TRP A 181 -10.19 -9.18 -12.22
C TRP A 181 -10.79 -7.83 -11.76
N VAL A 182 -10.61 -7.49 -10.50
CA VAL A 182 -10.89 -6.15 -9.96
C VAL A 182 -9.64 -5.28 -10.12
N PRO A 183 -9.75 -4.05 -10.66
CA PRO A 183 -8.63 -3.13 -10.76
C PRO A 183 -8.38 -2.44 -9.42
N HIS A 184 -7.11 -2.30 -9.06
CA HIS A 184 -6.66 -1.67 -7.82
C HIS A 184 -5.49 -0.72 -8.08
N LEU A 185 -5.36 0.26 -7.19
CA LEU A 185 -4.17 1.07 -7.05
C LEU A 185 -3.29 0.46 -5.96
N PHE A 186 -2.05 0.12 -6.32
CA PHE A 186 -1.09 -0.45 -5.38
C PHE A 186 0.08 0.50 -5.15
N ARG A 187 0.47 0.67 -3.89
CA ARG A 187 1.82 1.12 -3.54
C ARG A 187 2.67 -0.12 -3.29
N VAL A 188 3.74 -0.27 -4.03
CA VAL A 188 4.65 -1.42 -3.89
C VAL A 188 6.03 -0.98 -3.42
N SER A 189 6.70 -1.84 -2.67
CA SER A 189 8.13 -1.78 -2.41
C SER A 189 8.84 -2.89 -3.15
N VAL A 190 9.92 -2.56 -3.83
CA VAL A 190 10.81 -3.49 -4.54
C VAL A 190 12.09 -3.61 -3.74
N THR A 191 12.43 -4.84 -3.37
CA THR A 191 13.64 -5.17 -2.59
C THR A 191 14.28 -6.41 -3.19
N GLN A 192 15.60 -6.50 -3.19
CA GLN A 192 16.28 -7.73 -3.56
C GLN A 192 16.51 -8.61 -2.32
N HIS A 193 16.14 -9.88 -2.41
CA HIS A 193 16.47 -10.90 -1.41
C HIS A 193 17.51 -11.87 -1.98
N GLU A 194 18.50 -12.21 -1.19
CA GLU A 194 19.47 -13.25 -1.52
C GLU A 194 19.14 -14.52 -0.74
N TYR A 195 18.92 -15.62 -1.44
CA TYR A 195 18.69 -16.94 -0.85
C TYR A 195 19.55 -17.96 -1.57
N MET A 196 20.40 -18.69 -0.82
CA MET A 196 21.34 -19.67 -1.39
C MET A 196 22.20 -19.10 -2.54
N ASN A 197 22.70 -17.86 -2.39
CA ASN A 197 23.45 -17.09 -3.40
C ASN A 197 22.66 -16.72 -4.67
N GLU A 198 21.35 -16.97 -4.71
CA GLU A 198 20.49 -16.50 -5.79
C GLU A 198 19.79 -15.19 -5.35
N LYS A 199 20.08 -14.12 -6.07
CA LYS A 199 19.42 -12.82 -5.88
C LYS A 199 18.09 -12.80 -6.61
N ARG A 200 17.00 -12.66 -5.88
CA ARG A 200 15.64 -12.54 -6.43
C ARG A 200 15.01 -11.22 -6.04
N GLN A 201 14.43 -10.55 -7.02
CA GLN A 201 13.62 -9.36 -6.79
C GLN A 201 12.31 -9.78 -6.11
N ARG A 202 11.93 -9.08 -5.04
CA ARG A 202 10.67 -9.25 -4.34
C ARG A 202 9.88 -7.96 -4.39
N ILE A 203 8.68 -8.05 -4.93
CA ILE A 203 7.70 -6.97 -4.94
C ILE A 203 6.72 -7.21 -3.81
N THR A 204 6.52 -6.22 -2.95
CA THR A 204 5.66 -6.30 -1.77
C THR A 204 4.67 -5.15 -1.76
N VAL A 205 3.38 -5.44 -1.58
CA VAL A 205 2.35 -4.41 -1.43
C VAL A 205 2.48 -3.73 -0.06
N ARG A 206 2.50 -2.39 -0.09
CA ARG A 206 2.58 -1.49 1.07
C ARG A 206 1.35 -0.59 1.22
N GLY A 207 0.53 -0.53 0.17
CA GLY A 207 -0.72 0.20 0.13
C GLY A 207 -1.58 -0.39 -0.96
N GLU A 208 -2.87 -0.45 -0.68
CA GLU A 208 -3.91 -0.86 -1.63
C GLU A 208 -5.08 0.11 -1.45
N ALA A 209 -5.63 0.54 -2.58
CA ALA A 209 -6.82 1.36 -2.64
C ALA A 209 -7.68 0.96 -3.85
N PRO A 210 -9.03 1.02 -3.72
CA PRO A 210 -9.92 0.85 -4.85
C PRO A 210 -9.73 1.98 -5.87
N VAL A 211 -10.01 1.69 -7.14
CA VAL A 211 -9.92 2.68 -8.22
C VAL A 211 -11.12 3.62 -8.16
N ASP A 212 -10.85 4.91 -8.03
CA ASP A 212 -11.81 5.98 -8.34
C ASP A 212 -11.71 6.32 -9.83
N PHE A 213 -12.68 5.86 -10.62
CA PHE A 213 -12.69 6.08 -12.07
C PHE A 213 -12.73 7.56 -12.47
N ALA A 214 -13.32 8.43 -11.65
CA ALA A 214 -13.37 9.86 -11.95
C ALA A 214 -12.00 10.52 -11.76
N ALA A 215 -11.28 10.14 -10.70
CA ALA A 215 -9.90 10.58 -10.47
C ALA A 215 -8.93 9.99 -11.49
N GLU A 216 -9.08 8.71 -11.81
CA GLU A 216 -8.25 8.01 -12.81
C GLU A 216 -8.43 8.62 -14.20
N SER A 217 -9.66 8.93 -14.62
CA SER A 217 -9.91 9.60 -15.90
C SER A 217 -9.20 10.95 -16.00
N LYS A 218 -9.21 11.75 -14.94
CA LYS A 218 -8.50 13.04 -14.91
C LYS A 218 -6.99 12.85 -15.02
N TYR A 219 -6.44 11.90 -14.26
CA TYR A 219 -5.02 11.56 -14.32
C TYR A 219 -4.59 11.16 -15.74
N LEU A 220 -5.36 10.27 -16.40
CA LEU A 220 -5.06 9.84 -17.76
C LEU A 220 -5.13 11.00 -18.77
N LEU A 221 -6.09 11.92 -18.63
CA LEU A 221 -6.18 13.11 -19.48
C LEU A 221 -4.95 14.02 -19.31
N GLU A 222 -4.46 14.19 -18.08
CA GLU A 222 -3.24 14.95 -17.80
C GLU A 222 -1.99 14.29 -18.42
N GLU A 223 -1.86 12.96 -18.33
CA GLU A 223 -0.75 12.23 -18.95
C GLU A 223 -0.80 12.30 -20.48
N ILE A 224 -1.99 12.17 -21.10
CA ILE A 224 -2.16 12.33 -22.54
C ILE A 224 -1.78 13.76 -22.97
N ALA A 225 -2.22 14.77 -22.22
CA ALA A 225 -1.89 16.17 -22.50
C ALA A 225 -0.37 16.40 -22.51
N LYS A 226 0.37 15.81 -21.56
CA LYS A 226 1.84 15.88 -21.49
C LYS A 226 2.51 15.25 -22.72
N LEU A 227 1.97 14.15 -23.23
CA LEU A 227 2.49 13.50 -24.44
C LEU A 227 2.21 14.30 -25.71
N THR A 228 1.06 14.96 -25.79
CA THR A 228 0.67 15.76 -26.96
C THR A 228 1.28 17.16 -27.00
N ALA A 229 1.79 17.66 -25.88
CA ALA A 229 2.42 18.98 -25.77
C ALA A 229 3.89 18.99 -26.22
N CYS A 230 4.43 17.83 -26.66
CA CYS A 230 5.77 17.66 -27.22
C CYS A 230 5.77 17.71 -28.75
#